data_AF-M0LWR3-F1
#
_entry.id   AF-M0LWR3-F1
#
_cell.length_a   1.000
_cell.length_b   1.000
_cell.length_c   1.000
_cell.angle_alpha   90.00
_cell.angle_beta   90.00
_cell.angle_gamma   90.00
#
_symmetry.space_group_name_H-M   'P 1'
#
loop_
_entity.id
_entity.type
_entity.pdbx_description
1 polymer ?
#
loop_
_entity_poly.entity_id
_entity_poly.type
_entity_poly.pdbx_seq_one_letter_code
_entity_poly.pdbx_strand_id
1 'polypeptide(L)'
;MEEQASEIELTKRGVLRAGLGIGAGSALSRPVAARPEPSPGPVAVTNDARPGSRKFESPGSPSRAAYRALAAVERQVTQRSGSSDFDRTVNAVEYLGLGSNDAVNEALERADAAGDLDGVRLRFPAGTYRVADDVNISPAGPFGIVGPRAVFRVDPGVRCELNVHTGSRGLFEGFTIDQRADRAAVSLLLETDDHIDARGLTFRGPVEAVGDDQQALVRPVATSREASVRIENLRAVGGTNAGSHAWVRPESPPPGHVAGGVPGAFVGESNVGVVQFVEPVLHGWENGLYASRTPGAVQVVGGTFVNNNNTAVRISGAESFCDGATVVLDAGRWPDGRPGRFTIGEIQGVSGVRSETGPLNKEGARFRNLDVRARRLDRCPGLVVYDGSAATGRMHNCRLTNDIDGTPAVRIDEPGTGPHPASTGPQAIRMDRIEIRGSATGGPAVSGTDARPNTVLADSCVRLPGAGPASIVGVTTRNVGYGADCTASQGTDGPVGAPPGTPEVRDLTVRPPSPDPGLSGLGLLVAAGALVSFGTATLVPALRDRLRK
;
A
#
# COMPACT_ATOMS: atom_id res chain seq x y z
N MET A 1 -26.66 -45.81 -23.93
CA MET A 1 -27.80 -46.33 -24.70
C MET A 1 -28.99 -45.47 -24.32
N GLU A 2 -29.47 -44.66 -25.27
CA GLU A 2 -30.64 -43.75 -25.27
C GLU A 2 -30.65 -42.68 -24.15
N GLU A 3 -30.25 -41.41 -24.33
CA GLU A 3 -30.51 -40.38 -25.35
C GLU A 3 -31.99 -39.95 -25.45
N GLN A 4 -32.31 -38.82 -24.80
CA GLN A 4 -33.40 -37.93 -25.20
C GLN A 4 -32.96 -36.47 -25.02
N ALA A 5 -32.80 -35.80 -26.15
CA ALA A 5 -32.59 -34.38 -26.30
C ALA A 5 -33.93 -33.63 -26.22
N SER A 6 -33.91 -32.40 -25.69
CA SER A 6 -35.01 -31.45 -25.76
C SER A 6 -34.45 -30.13 -26.32
N GLU A 7 -34.84 -29.83 -27.56
CA GLU A 7 -34.60 -28.57 -28.25
C GLU A 7 -35.45 -27.45 -27.63
N ILE A 8 -34.84 -26.28 -27.42
CA ILE A 8 -35.55 -25.04 -27.13
C ILE A 8 -35.51 -24.16 -28.38
N GLU A 9 -36.69 -23.97 -28.96
CA GLU A 9 -36.94 -23.12 -30.12
C GLU A 9 -37.01 -21.63 -29.73
N LEU A 10 -36.35 -20.80 -30.53
CA LEU A 10 -36.40 -19.34 -30.50
C LEU A 10 -37.67 -18.82 -31.17
N THR A 11 -38.38 -17.87 -30.54
CA THR A 11 -39.33 -17.01 -31.27
C THR A 11 -39.20 -15.53 -30.89
N LYS A 12 -38.97 -14.70 -31.92
CA LYS A 12 -39.01 -13.24 -31.93
C LYS A 12 -40.38 -12.73 -32.39
N ARG A 13 -40.85 -11.64 -31.77
CA ARG A 13 -41.77 -10.53 -32.21
C ARG A 13 -42.61 -10.14 -30.98
N GLY A 14 -42.75 -8.90 -30.53
CA GLY A 14 -42.69 -7.59 -31.18
C GLY A 14 -44.09 -6.97 -31.11
N VAL A 15 -44.37 -6.08 -30.14
CA VAL A 15 -45.64 -5.31 -30.06
C VAL A 15 -45.39 -3.89 -29.54
N LEU A 16 -46.02 -2.94 -30.25
CA LEU A 16 -46.08 -1.49 -30.08
C LEU A 16 -46.66 -1.01 -28.74
N ARG A 17 -46.32 0.24 -28.35
CA ARG A 17 -47.28 1.16 -27.74
C ARG A 17 -47.05 2.62 -28.15
N ALA A 18 -48.15 3.23 -28.61
CA ALA A 18 -48.31 4.62 -28.97
C ALA A 18 -48.70 5.47 -27.73
N GLY A 19 -48.50 6.79 -27.84
CA GLY A 19 -49.04 7.79 -26.92
C GLY A 19 -49.03 9.19 -27.53
N LEU A 20 -50.17 9.59 -28.11
CA LEU A 20 -50.62 10.99 -28.26
C LEU A 20 -50.76 11.59 -26.83
N GLY A 21 -50.44 12.84 -26.48
CA GLY A 21 -50.73 14.12 -27.13
C GLY A 21 -51.78 14.86 -26.28
N ILE A 22 -51.49 16.08 -25.81
CA ILE A 22 -52.43 17.22 -25.59
C ILE A 22 -51.58 18.43 -25.20
N GLY A 23 -51.79 19.55 -25.90
CA GLY A 23 -51.25 20.87 -25.56
C GLY A 23 -52.34 21.79 -25.01
N ALA A 24 -51.90 22.95 -24.50
CA ALA A 24 -52.70 24.17 -24.41
C ALA A 24 -51.73 25.36 -24.40
N GLY A 25 -51.98 26.33 -25.28
CA GLY A 25 -51.17 27.51 -25.45
C GLY A 25 -51.74 28.75 -24.77
N SER A 26 -50.97 29.84 -24.80
CA SER A 26 -51.47 31.22 -24.79
C SER A 26 -50.43 32.14 -25.43
N ALA A 27 -50.85 32.95 -26.40
CA ALA A 27 -50.13 34.11 -26.98
C ALA A 27 -50.19 35.30 -26.00
N LEU A 28 -49.41 36.39 -26.04
CA LEU A 28 -48.96 37.31 -27.09
C LEU A 28 -47.69 38.03 -26.55
N SER A 29 -46.69 38.44 -27.34
CA SER A 29 -46.62 39.78 -27.95
C SER A 29 -45.35 39.88 -28.82
N ARG A 30 -45.46 40.46 -30.02
CA ARG A 30 -44.35 40.79 -30.94
C ARG A 30 -43.64 42.07 -30.51
N PRO A 31 -42.32 42.17 -30.78
CA PRO A 31 -41.88 43.27 -31.62
C PRO A 31 -40.90 42.87 -32.73
N VAL A 32 -41.10 43.54 -33.87
CA VAL A 32 -40.18 44.04 -34.91
C VAL A 32 -38.87 43.27 -35.17
N ALA A 33 -38.77 42.84 -36.43
CA ALA A 33 -37.69 42.06 -37.03
C ALA A 33 -36.34 42.82 -37.12
N ALA A 34 -35.28 42.15 -36.69
CA ALA A 34 -33.91 42.38 -37.15
C ALA A 34 -33.52 41.25 -38.12
N ARG A 35 -32.85 41.62 -39.22
CA ARG A 35 -32.39 40.70 -40.27
C ARG A 35 -31.48 39.60 -39.71
N PRO A 36 -31.63 38.32 -40.09
CA PRO A 36 -30.70 37.28 -39.70
C PRO A 36 -29.39 37.43 -40.47
N GLU A 37 -28.29 37.56 -39.73
CA GLU A 37 -26.94 37.36 -40.25
C GLU A 37 -26.75 35.89 -40.67
N PRO A 38 -25.90 35.62 -41.68
CA PRO A 38 -25.66 34.27 -42.16
C PRO A 38 -25.10 33.39 -41.04
N SER A 39 -25.74 32.23 -40.84
CA SER A 39 -25.30 31.21 -39.88
C SER A 39 -23.82 30.88 -40.08
N PRO A 40 -22.98 30.92 -39.03
CA PRO A 40 -21.65 30.35 -39.10
C PRO A 40 -21.80 28.86 -39.46
N GLY A 41 -21.05 28.42 -40.47
CA GLY A 41 -21.02 27.02 -40.89
C GLY A 41 -20.67 26.09 -39.72
N PRO A 42 -20.90 24.77 -39.89
CA PRO A 42 -20.65 23.80 -38.82
C PRO A 42 -19.19 23.90 -38.39
N VAL A 43 -18.97 24.47 -37.21
CA VAL A 43 -17.68 24.45 -36.53
C VAL A 43 -17.36 22.98 -36.33
N ALA A 44 -16.28 22.51 -36.96
CA ALA A 44 -15.71 21.22 -36.65
C ALA A 44 -15.42 21.19 -35.15
N VAL A 45 -16.25 20.48 -34.40
CA VAL A 45 -16.01 20.18 -32.99
C VAL A 45 -14.82 19.25 -32.97
N THR A 46 -13.62 19.82 -32.85
CA THR A 46 -12.44 19.07 -32.47
C THR A 46 -12.72 18.49 -31.09
N ASN A 47 -12.70 17.15 -30.99
CA ASN A 47 -12.93 16.38 -29.76
C ASN A 47 -11.81 16.58 -28.70
N ASP A 48 -11.03 17.65 -28.79
CA ASP A 48 -9.86 17.86 -27.95
C ASP A 48 -10.21 18.62 -26.67
N ALA A 49 -9.80 18.02 -25.55
CA ALA A 49 -9.89 18.51 -24.19
C ALA A 49 -11.28 18.53 -23.55
N ARG A 50 -11.79 17.34 -23.16
CA ARG A 50 -12.61 17.27 -21.93
C ARG A 50 -11.72 17.65 -20.74
N PRO A 51 -12.00 18.73 -19.99
CA PRO A 51 -11.13 19.23 -18.91
C PRO A 51 -10.94 18.29 -17.71
N GLY A 52 -11.55 17.09 -17.71
CA GLY A 52 -11.44 16.08 -16.66
C GLY A 52 -10.69 14.80 -17.02
N SER A 53 -10.17 14.64 -18.25
CA SER A 53 -9.46 13.40 -18.63
C SER A 53 -8.04 13.32 -18.05
N ARG A 54 -7.33 14.45 -17.95
CA ARG A 54 -5.91 14.47 -17.57
C ARG A 54 -5.61 13.96 -16.15
N LYS A 55 -6.55 14.06 -15.20
CA LYS A 55 -6.32 13.62 -13.80
C LYS A 55 -5.97 12.12 -13.72
N PHE A 56 -6.67 11.28 -14.48
CA PHE A 56 -6.48 9.82 -14.46
C PHE A 56 -5.29 9.34 -15.32
N GLU A 57 -4.65 10.26 -16.03
CA GLU A 57 -3.51 10.02 -16.91
C GLU A 57 -2.26 10.72 -16.39
N SER A 58 -2.32 11.31 -15.19
CA SER A 58 -1.18 11.98 -14.58
C SER A 58 -0.41 11.00 -13.67
N PRO A 59 0.90 10.86 -13.83
CA PRO A 59 1.75 10.18 -12.84
C PRO A 59 1.54 10.77 -11.44
N GLY A 60 1.49 9.92 -10.42
CA GLY A 60 1.14 10.26 -9.04
C GLY A 60 -0.37 10.39 -8.80
N SER A 61 -1.22 9.91 -9.71
CA SER A 61 -2.68 9.90 -9.54
C SER A 61 -3.28 8.59 -10.06
N PRO A 62 -4.22 7.96 -9.33
CA PRO A 62 -4.77 6.68 -9.74
C PRO A 62 -5.50 6.75 -11.09
N SER A 63 -5.33 5.72 -11.90
CA SER A 63 -6.01 5.60 -13.19
C SER A 63 -7.49 5.21 -13.04
N ARG A 64 -8.27 5.37 -14.11
CA ARG A 64 -9.65 4.84 -14.17
C ARG A 64 -9.68 3.33 -14.01
N ALA A 65 -8.64 2.62 -14.45
CA ALA A 65 -8.59 1.17 -14.33
C ALA A 65 -8.47 0.74 -12.86
N ALA A 66 -7.69 1.47 -12.06
CA ALA A 66 -7.59 1.24 -10.62
C ALA A 66 -8.93 1.41 -9.91
N TYR A 67 -9.63 2.53 -10.14
CA TYR A 67 -10.97 2.74 -9.56
C TYR A 67 -12.02 1.73 -10.05
N ARG A 68 -11.91 1.24 -11.30
CA ARG A 68 -12.77 0.15 -11.78
C ARG A 68 -12.52 -1.16 -11.05
N ALA A 69 -11.26 -1.46 -10.70
CA ALA A 69 -10.90 -2.64 -9.92
C ALA A 69 -11.45 -2.55 -8.49
N LEU A 70 -11.34 -1.39 -7.84
CA LEU A 70 -12.00 -1.12 -6.55
C LEU A 70 -13.51 -1.38 -6.64
N ALA A 71 -14.17 -0.72 -7.59
CA ALA A 71 -15.61 -0.86 -7.77
C ALA A 71 -16.04 -2.28 -8.17
N ALA A 72 -15.15 -3.09 -8.77
CA ALA A 72 -15.45 -4.48 -9.09
C ALA A 72 -15.51 -5.34 -7.82
N VAL A 73 -14.55 -5.18 -6.92
CA VAL A 73 -14.57 -5.85 -5.60
C VAL A 73 -15.78 -5.39 -4.80
N GLU A 74 -16.05 -4.08 -4.71
CA GLU A 74 -17.24 -3.55 -4.02
C GLU A 74 -18.54 -4.17 -4.56
N ARG A 75 -18.70 -4.27 -5.89
CA ARG A 75 -19.90 -4.89 -6.49
C ARG A 75 -20.01 -6.37 -6.13
N GLN A 76 -18.92 -7.13 -6.18
CA GLN A 76 -18.91 -8.55 -5.81
C GLN A 76 -19.27 -8.74 -4.33
N VAL A 77 -18.72 -7.90 -3.47
CA VAL A 77 -19.00 -7.79 -2.05
C VAL A 77 -20.50 -7.53 -1.82
N THR A 78 -21.08 -6.50 -2.44
CA THR A 78 -22.52 -6.18 -2.33
C THR A 78 -23.41 -7.31 -2.86
N GLN A 79 -23.04 -7.95 -3.97
CA GLN A 79 -23.82 -9.04 -4.57
C GLN A 79 -23.86 -10.30 -3.71
N ARG A 80 -22.78 -10.63 -3.00
CA ARG A 80 -22.68 -11.85 -2.19
C ARG A 80 -23.28 -11.69 -0.79
N SER A 81 -22.93 -10.60 -0.11
CA SER A 81 -23.22 -10.46 1.33
C SER A 81 -24.28 -9.42 1.67
N GLY A 82 -24.93 -8.80 0.68
CA GLY A 82 -25.96 -7.77 0.92
C GLY A 82 -25.42 -6.47 1.50
N SER A 83 -26.28 -5.71 2.19
CA SER A 83 -25.91 -4.50 2.94
C SER A 83 -25.06 -4.86 4.16
N SER A 84 -24.18 -3.94 4.58
CA SER A 84 -23.28 -4.07 5.74
C SER A 84 -24.03 -3.91 7.08
N ASP A 85 -25.24 -4.45 7.18
CA ASP A 85 -26.11 -4.15 8.30
C ASP A 85 -25.64 -4.92 9.53
N PHE A 86 -25.24 -4.18 10.54
CA PHE A 86 -25.02 -4.68 11.89
C PHE A 86 -26.38 -4.76 12.58
N ASP A 87 -26.65 -5.84 13.29
CA ASP A 87 -27.88 -6.00 14.09
C ASP A 87 -28.02 -4.89 15.14
N ARG A 88 -26.89 -4.48 15.72
CA ARG A 88 -26.85 -3.39 16.71
C ARG A 88 -25.62 -2.51 16.59
N THR A 89 -25.82 -1.22 16.87
CA THR A 89 -24.73 -0.28 17.12
C THR A 89 -24.80 0.18 18.56
N VAL A 90 -23.72 0.00 19.32
CA VAL A 90 -23.68 0.21 20.77
C VAL A 90 -22.54 1.16 21.16
N ASN A 91 -22.70 1.87 22.28
CA ASN A 91 -21.61 2.61 22.89
C ASN A 91 -20.60 1.61 23.48
N ALA A 92 -19.37 1.60 22.97
CA ALA A 92 -18.36 0.63 23.38
C ALA A 92 -18.04 0.68 24.89
N VAL A 93 -18.09 1.87 25.50
CA VAL A 93 -17.77 2.03 26.93
C VAL A 93 -18.81 1.34 27.81
N GLU A 94 -20.09 1.63 27.57
CA GLU A 94 -21.19 1.04 28.32
C GLU A 94 -21.31 -0.46 28.04
N TYR A 95 -21.20 -0.83 26.76
CA TYR A 95 -21.41 -2.20 26.31
C TYR A 95 -20.32 -3.16 26.81
N LEU A 96 -19.06 -2.75 26.76
CA LEU A 96 -17.93 -3.54 27.24
C LEU A 96 -17.69 -3.38 28.76
N GLY A 97 -18.47 -2.53 29.43
CA GLY A 97 -18.30 -2.22 30.85
C GLY A 97 -16.96 -1.57 31.18
N LEU A 98 -16.41 -0.76 30.27
CA LEU A 98 -15.09 -0.15 30.41
C LEU A 98 -15.10 0.97 31.46
N GLY A 99 -14.42 0.72 32.58
CA GLY A 99 -14.02 1.75 33.53
C GLY A 99 -12.85 2.61 33.02
N SER A 100 -12.53 3.67 33.78
CA SER A 100 -11.52 4.66 33.39
C SER A 100 -10.08 4.12 33.23
N ASN A 101 -9.76 2.98 33.88
CA ASN A 101 -8.43 2.35 33.85
C ASN A 101 -8.46 0.94 33.23
N ASP A 102 -9.63 0.48 32.80
CA ASP A 102 -9.79 -0.87 32.28
C ASP A 102 -9.14 -0.96 30.92
N ALA A 103 -8.45 -2.08 30.69
CA ALA A 103 -7.83 -2.35 29.41
C ALA A 103 -8.89 -2.87 28.44
N VAL A 104 -8.87 -2.37 27.20
CA VAL A 104 -9.82 -2.77 26.16
C VAL A 104 -9.68 -4.25 25.80
N ASN A 105 -8.47 -4.79 25.90
CA ASN A 105 -8.19 -6.14 25.44
C ASN A 105 -9.01 -7.21 26.16
N GLU A 106 -8.95 -7.24 27.50
CA GLU A 106 -9.74 -8.20 28.27
C GLU A 106 -11.25 -8.02 28.06
N ALA A 107 -11.71 -6.78 27.86
CA ALA A 107 -13.14 -6.51 27.69
C ALA A 107 -13.66 -7.00 26.33
N LEU A 108 -12.87 -6.82 25.26
CA LEU A 108 -13.18 -7.37 23.94
C LEU A 108 -13.18 -8.89 23.95
N GLU A 109 -12.15 -9.52 24.53
CA GLU A 109 -12.06 -10.98 24.58
C GLU A 109 -13.16 -11.62 25.43
N ARG A 110 -13.53 -10.99 26.56
CA ARG A 110 -14.69 -11.44 27.35
C ARG A 110 -16.00 -11.35 26.56
N ALA A 111 -16.22 -10.27 25.84
CA ALA A 111 -17.40 -10.11 25.00
C ALA A 111 -17.40 -11.12 23.83
N ASP A 112 -16.25 -11.37 23.21
CA ASP A 112 -16.12 -12.37 22.14
C ASP A 112 -16.41 -13.78 22.65
N ALA A 113 -15.82 -14.16 23.79
CA ALA A 113 -16.04 -15.46 24.43
C ALA A 113 -17.50 -15.67 24.86
N ALA A 114 -18.23 -14.59 25.14
CA ALA A 114 -19.67 -14.63 25.44
C ALA A 114 -20.56 -14.68 24.18
N GLY A 115 -19.98 -14.58 22.97
CA GLY A 115 -20.72 -14.47 21.71
C GLY A 115 -21.38 -13.11 21.51
N ASP A 116 -20.98 -12.11 22.29
CA ASP A 116 -21.65 -10.82 22.39
C ASP A 116 -21.26 -9.88 21.23
N LEU A 117 -20.12 -10.13 20.57
CA LEU A 117 -19.64 -9.31 19.45
C LEU A 117 -20.31 -9.62 18.11
N ASP A 118 -21.11 -10.69 18.03
CA ASP A 118 -21.81 -11.07 16.80
C ASP A 118 -22.88 -10.04 16.41
N GLY A 119 -22.86 -9.60 15.14
CA GLY A 119 -23.76 -8.57 14.60
C GLY A 119 -23.54 -7.17 15.21
N VAL A 120 -22.41 -6.91 15.87
CA VAL A 120 -22.20 -5.68 16.65
C VAL A 120 -21.24 -4.71 15.99
N ARG A 121 -21.68 -3.45 15.91
CA ARG A 121 -20.81 -2.30 15.72
C ARG A 121 -20.57 -1.55 17.03
N LEU A 122 -19.36 -1.67 17.55
CA LEU A 122 -18.87 -0.91 18.70
C LEU A 122 -18.52 0.51 18.27
N ARG A 123 -19.21 1.50 18.83
CA ARG A 123 -18.87 2.91 18.68
C ARG A 123 -18.09 3.39 19.89
N PHE A 124 -16.80 3.61 19.71
CA PHE A 124 -15.95 4.25 20.72
C PHE A 124 -16.19 5.76 20.72
N PRO A 125 -16.62 6.35 21.85
CA PRO A 125 -16.63 7.80 22.02
C PRO A 125 -15.24 8.43 21.84
N ALA A 126 -15.19 9.76 21.87
CA ALA A 126 -13.91 10.45 21.96
C ALA A 126 -13.26 10.13 23.31
N GLY A 127 -12.01 9.68 23.29
CA GLY A 127 -11.34 9.23 24.50
C GLY A 127 -10.02 8.54 24.22
N THR A 128 -9.28 8.28 25.30
CA THR A 128 -8.09 7.42 25.28
C THR A 128 -8.42 6.12 25.98
N TYR A 129 -8.19 5.00 25.29
CA TYR A 129 -8.53 3.67 25.73
C TYR A 129 -7.25 2.86 25.88
N ARG A 130 -7.07 2.22 27.03
CA ARG A 130 -5.84 1.52 27.38
C ARG A 130 -5.79 0.16 26.66
N VAL A 131 -4.64 -0.16 26.06
CA VAL A 131 -4.31 -1.49 25.54
C VAL A 131 -3.12 -2.00 26.34
N ALA A 132 -3.32 -3.10 27.06
CA ALA A 132 -2.33 -3.60 28.02
C ALA A 132 -1.78 -4.98 27.66
N ASP A 133 -2.39 -5.67 26.70
CA ASP A 133 -1.98 -6.99 26.21
C ASP A 133 -2.56 -7.25 24.81
N ASP A 134 -2.31 -8.45 24.27
CA ASP A 134 -2.91 -8.96 23.04
C ASP A 134 -4.44 -8.87 23.07
N VAL A 135 -5.02 -8.70 21.89
CA VAL A 135 -6.44 -8.91 21.62
C VAL A 135 -6.54 -10.01 20.60
N ASN A 136 -7.25 -11.08 20.91
CA ASN A 136 -7.62 -12.06 19.92
C ASN A 136 -9.12 -12.33 19.95
N ILE A 137 -9.84 -11.78 18.97
CA ILE A 137 -11.30 -11.94 18.85
C ILE A 137 -11.68 -12.56 17.52
N SER A 138 -12.70 -13.41 17.55
CA SER A 138 -13.24 -14.13 16.40
C SER A 138 -14.77 -14.07 16.30
N PRO A 139 -15.39 -12.88 16.11
CA PRO A 139 -16.83 -12.77 16.04
C PRO A 139 -17.43 -13.62 14.91
N ALA A 140 -18.50 -14.35 15.23
CA ALA A 140 -19.12 -15.30 14.31
C ALA A 140 -19.82 -14.64 13.10
N GLY A 141 -20.39 -13.45 13.30
CA GLY A 141 -21.01 -12.64 12.25
C GLY A 141 -20.50 -11.21 12.24
N PRO A 142 -21.24 -10.27 11.62
CA PRO A 142 -20.71 -8.96 11.26
C PRO A 142 -20.21 -8.19 12.47
N PHE A 143 -18.97 -7.71 12.43
CA PHE A 143 -18.36 -7.01 13.55
C PHE A 143 -17.68 -5.71 13.13
N GLY A 144 -17.75 -4.68 13.97
CA GLY A 144 -17.05 -3.45 13.68
C GLY A 144 -16.67 -2.59 14.86
N ILE A 145 -15.59 -1.83 14.68
CA ILE A 145 -15.08 -0.83 15.62
C ILE A 145 -15.02 0.51 14.91
N VAL A 146 -15.77 1.50 15.41
CA VAL A 146 -15.79 2.86 14.86
C VAL A 146 -15.47 3.87 15.95
N GLY A 147 -14.47 4.72 15.71
CA GLY A 147 -13.99 5.68 16.69
C GLY A 147 -13.17 6.81 16.10
N PRO A 148 -13.76 7.77 15.34
CA PRO A 148 -13.05 8.87 14.66
C PRO A 148 -12.22 9.78 15.59
N ARG A 149 -12.45 9.70 16.90
CA ARG A 149 -11.72 10.43 17.94
C ARG A 149 -11.28 9.53 19.09
N ALA A 150 -11.26 8.22 18.87
CA ALA A 150 -10.78 7.24 19.82
C ALA A 150 -9.27 7.03 19.63
N VAL A 151 -8.54 7.00 20.73
CA VAL A 151 -7.11 6.70 20.76
C VAL A 151 -6.89 5.44 21.60
N PHE A 152 -6.50 4.34 20.97
CA PHE A 152 -6.06 3.13 21.64
C PHE A 152 -4.59 3.31 22.03
N ARG A 153 -4.33 3.58 23.30
CA ARG A 153 -2.99 3.83 23.84
C ARG A 153 -2.42 2.53 24.37
N VAL A 154 -1.33 2.09 23.76
CA VAL A 154 -0.55 0.93 24.20
C VAL A 154 0.26 1.31 25.43
N ASP A 155 0.24 0.47 26.45
CA ASP A 155 0.98 0.70 27.68
C ASP A 155 2.50 0.60 27.49
N PRO A 156 3.31 1.27 28.34
CA PRO A 156 4.77 1.16 28.28
C PRO A 156 5.23 -0.29 28.43
N GLY A 157 6.18 -0.70 27.58
CA GLY A 157 6.74 -2.06 27.54
C GLY A 157 5.80 -3.12 26.95
N VAL A 158 4.56 -2.78 26.60
CA VAL A 158 3.62 -3.73 25.99
C VAL A 158 3.89 -3.85 24.50
N ARG A 159 4.14 -5.08 24.07
CA ARG A 159 4.26 -5.46 22.67
C ARG A 159 3.15 -6.47 22.41
N CYS A 160 2.17 -6.10 21.61
CA CYS A 160 0.98 -6.90 21.46
C CYS A 160 0.51 -7.02 20.00
N GLU A 161 -0.38 -7.96 19.75
CA GLU A 161 -1.16 -8.10 18.53
C GLU A 161 -2.62 -7.75 18.79
N LEU A 162 -3.24 -7.02 17.87
CA LEU A 162 -4.68 -6.83 17.79
C LEU A 162 -5.17 -7.69 16.64
N ASN A 163 -5.57 -8.91 16.97
CA ASN A 163 -6.02 -9.92 16.04
C ASN A 163 -7.55 -9.92 15.98
N VAL A 164 -8.08 -9.58 14.81
CA VAL A 164 -9.51 -9.67 14.52
C VAL A 164 -9.72 -10.61 13.35
N HIS A 165 -10.35 -11.74 13.64
CA HIS A 165 -10.77 -12.74 12.67
C HIS A 165 -12.28 -12.63 12.52
N THR A 166 -12.81 -12.46 11.32
CA THR A 166 -14.26 -12.48 11.12
C THR A 166 -14.64 -13.36 9.94
N GLY A 167 -15.51 -14.33 10.17
CA GLY A 167 -16.12 -15.18 9.14
C GLY A 167 -17.14 -14.45 8.25
N SER A 168 -17.18 -13.11 8.32
CA SER A 168 -18.21 -12.28 7.72
C SER A 168 -17.72 -10.85 7.49
N ARG A 169 -18.64 -9.87 7.48
CA ARG A 169 -18.34 -8.45 7.26
C ARG A 169 -17.62 -7.83 8.46
N GLY A 170 -16.49 -7.19 8.21
CA GLY A 170 -15.78 -6.34 9.18
C GLY A 170 -15.83 -4.85 8.83
N LEU A 171 -15.97 -3.97 9.82
CA LEU A 171 -15.81 -2.51 9.66
C LEU A 171 -14.87 -1.91 10.73
N PHE A 172 -13.77 -1.29 10.32
CA PHE A 172 -12.82 -0.66 11.23
C PHE A 172 -12.56 0.78 10.82
N GLU A 173 -13.02 1.76 11.60
CA GLU A 173 -13.08 3.14 11.13
C GLU A 173 -12.58 4.18 12.12
N GLY A 174 -11.65 5.01 11.64
CA GLY A 174 -11.37 6.36 12.15
C GLY A 174 -10.56 6.45 13.44
N PHE A 175 -10.11 5.34 14.00
CA PHE A 175 -9.38 5.37 15.26
C PHE A 175 -7.86 5.51 15.08
N THR A 176 -7.23 5.97 16.16
CA THR A 176 -5.78 6.04 16.28
C THR A 176 -5.28 4.93 17.20
N ILE A 177 -4.21 4.24 16.83
CA ILE A 177 -3.41 3.45 17.75
C ILE A 177 -2.15 4.24 18.09
N ASP A 178 -1.94 4.49 19.39
CA ASP A 178 -0.84 5.26 19.94
C ASP A 178 0.12 4.37 20.70
N GLN A 179 1.29 4.15 20.09
CA GLN A 179 2.37 3.31 20.57
C GLN A 179 3.63 4.16 20.85
N ARG A 180 3.45 5.44 21.18
CA ARG A 180 4.57 6.33 21.52
C ARG A 180 5.17 6.07 22.91
N ALA A 181 4.53 5.25 23.74
CA ALA A 181 5.07 4.88 25.05
C ALA A 181 6.38 4.08 24.89
N ASP A 182 7.25 4.13 25.91
CA ASP A 182 8.55 3.44 25.89
C ASP A 182 8.36 1.95 25.56
N ARG A 183 9.09 1.47 24.54
CA ARG A 183 9.07 0.08 24.08
C ARG A 183 7.68 -0.50 23.77
N ALA A 184 6.68 0.36 23.55
CA ALA A 184 5.34 -0.04 23.17
C ALA A 184 5.25 -0.31 21.66
N ALA A 185 4.58 -1.38 21.26
CA ALA A 185 4.39 -1.69 19.85
C ALA A 185 3.16 -2.55 19.61
N VAL A 186 2.48 -2.33 18.49
CA VAL A 186 1.30 -3.10 18.11
C VAL A 186 1.40 -3.63 16.68
N SER A 187 0.89 -4.83 16.46
CA SER A 187 0.60 -5.42 15.14
C SER A 187 -0.91 -5.56 15.01
N LEU A 188 -1.50 -5.10 13.91
CA LEU A 188 -2.94 -5.26 13.63
C LEU A 188 -3.15 -6.32 12.56
N LEU A 189 -3.76 -7.45 12.91
CA LEU A 189 -4.22 -8.47 11.96
C LEU A 189 -5.71 -8.27 11.69
N LEU A 190 -6.06 -8.15 10.41
CA LEU A 190 -7.43 -8.09 9.91
C LEU A 190 -7.63 -9.28 8.98
N GLU A 191 -8.25 -10.33 9.50
CA GLU A 191 -8.45 -11.59 8.77
C GLU A 191 -9.93 -11.86 8.51
N THR A 192 -10.26 -12.26 7.28
CA THR A 192 -11.63 -12.62 6.91
C THR A 192 -11.69 -13.61 5.75
N ASP A 193 -12.76 -14.41 5.70
CA ASP A 193 -13.17 -15.20 4.54
C ASP A 193 -14.29 -14.54 3.69
N ASP A 194 -14.78 -13.35 4.09
CA ASP A 194 -15.68 -12.49 3.30
C ASP A 194 -15.08 -11.09 3.02
N HIS A 195 -15.38 -10.07 3.84
CA HIS A 195 -14.95 -8.71 3.52
C HIS A 195 -14.74 -7.84 4.76
N ILE A 196 -13.56 -7.21 4.83
CA ILE A 196 -13.27 -6.16 5.79
C ILE A 196 -13.10 -4.82 5.06
N ASP A 197 -13.82 -3.80 5.53
CA ASP A 197 -13.56 -2.39 5.19
C ASP A 197 -12.91 -1.69 6.39
N ALA A 198 -11.63 -1.35 6.25
CA ALA A 198 -10.88 -0.59 7.23
C ALA A 198 -10.54 0.78 6.66
N ARG A 199 -10.88 1.87 7.35
CA ARG A 199 -10.67 3.23 6.83
C ARG A 199 -10.27 4.24 7.89
N GLY A 200 -9.36 5.13 7.53
CA GLY A 200 -8.91 6.21 8.40
C GLY A 200 -8.15 5.73 9.64
N LEU A 201 -7.45 4.60 9.54
CA LEU A 201 -6.61 4.09 10.62
C LEU A 201 -5.33 4.91 10.73
N THR A 202 -5.01 5.37 11.94
CA THR A 202 -3.77 6.13 12.19
C THR A 202 -2.92 5.42 13.23
N PHE A 203 -1.63 5.22 12.92
CA PHE A 203 -0.64 4.75 13.90
C PHE A 203 0.29 5.89 14.28
N ARG A 204 0.52 6.05 15.58
CA ARG A 204 1.43 7.07 16.14
C ARG A 204 2.55 6.41 16.93
N GLY A 205 3.78 6.77 16.60
CA GLY A 205 4.98 6.26 17.25
C GLY A 205 5.75 5.29 16.34
N PRO A 206 7.06 5.14 16.58
CA PRO A 206 7.86 4.14 15.89
C PRO A 206 7.49 2.72 16.32
N VAL A 207 7.83 1.73 15.50
CA VAL A 207 7.91 0.33 15.93
C VAL A 207 9.39 -0.03 16.02
N GLU A 208 9.80 -0.58 17.15
CA GLU A 208 11.09 -1.26 17.28
C GLU A 208 10.88 -2.76 17.02
N ALA A 209 11.64 -3.37 16.10
CA ALA A 209 11.71 -4.82 15.94
C ALA A 209 12.45 -5.46 17.13
N VAL A 210 11.75 -6.01 18.10
CA VAL A 210 12.37 -6.76 19.20
C VAL A 210 11.91 -8.20 19.04
N GLY A 211 12.79 -9.07 18.52
CA GLY A 211 12.50 -10.49 18.26
C GLY A 211 11.69 -10.74 16.97
N ASP A 212 11.29 -12.00 16.78
CA ASP A 212 10.51 -12.48 15.61
C ASP A 212 9.00 -12.16 15.71
N ASP A 213 8.56 -11.59 16.83
CA ASP A 213 7.16 -11.63 17.27
C ASP A 213 6.25 -10.60 16.59
N GLN A 214 6.79 -9.51 16.02
CA GLN A 214 6.00 -8.49 15.30
C GLN A 214 6.43 -8.40 13.84
N GLN A 215 5.70 -9.12 12.99
CA GLN A 215 6.05 -9.29 11.58
C GLN A 215 5.64 -8.10 10.68
N ALA A 216 4.72 -7.24 11.13
CA ALA A 216 4.33 -5.98 10.46
C ALA A 216 3.47 -5.09 11.36
N LEU A 217 3.30 -3.81 11.01
CA LEU A 217 2.33 -2.94 11.67
C LEU A 217 0.88 -3.33 11.35
N VAL A 218 0.59 -3.64 10.06
CA VAL A 218 -0.74 -4.05 9.60
C VAL A 218 -0.62 -5.29 8.72
N ARG A 219 -1.46 -6.29 8.99
CA ARG A 219 -1.51 -7.60 8.34
C ARG A 219 -2.94 -7.87 7.87
N PRO A 220 -3.34 -7.43 6.66
CA PRO A 220 -4.62 -7.84 6.10
C PRO A 220 -4.52 -9.24 5.47
N VAL A 221 -5.53 -10.07 5.71
CA VAL A 221 -5.60 -11.44 5.19
C VAL A 221 -7.01 -11.72 4.68
N ALA A 222 -7.15 -11.89 3.37
CA ALA A 222 -8.36 -12.44 2.75
C ALA A 222 -8.14 -13.94 2.49
N THR A 223 -8.75 -14.81 3.29
CA THR A 223 -8.40 -16.24 3.39
C THR A 223 -8.99 -17.11 2.27
N SER A 224 -10.04 -16.62 1.59
CA SER A 224 -10.66 -17.28 0.42
C SER A 224 -10.45 -16.45 -0.85
N ARG A 225 -10.64 -17.04 -2.04
CA ARG A 225 -10.47 -16.33 -3.33
C ARG A 225 -11.51 -15.22 -3.51
N GLU A 226 -12.67 -15.41 -2.92
CA GLU A 226 -13.78 -14.49 -2.96
C GLU A 226 -13.68 -13.45 -1.83
N ALA A 227 -12.85 -13.71 -0.81
CA ALA A 227 -12.62 -12.78 0.28
C ALA A 227 -11.88 -11.51 -0.18
N SER A 228 -12.07 -10.43 0.55
CA SER A 228 -11.30 -9.20 0.33
C SER A 228 -11.09 -8.38 1.59
N VAL A 229 -9.97 -7.66 1.65
CA VAL A 229 -9.73 -6.65 2.69
C VAL A 229 -9.40 -5.34 2.02
N ARG A 230 -10.16 -4.29 2.32
CA ARG A 230 -9.87 -2.93 1.90
C ARG A 230 -9.34 -2.14 3.08
N ILE A 231 -8.21 -1.47 2.86
CA ILE A 231 -7.63 -0.51 3.79
C ILE A 231 -7.53 0.84 3.08
N GLU A 232 -8.33 1.81 3.51
CA GLU A 232 -8.36 3.17 2.96
C GLU A 232 -7.80 4.20 3.94
N ASN A 233 -7.01 5.15 3.44
CA ASN A 233 -6.44 6.26 4.21
C ASN A 233 -5.66 5.78 5.46
N LEU A 234 -4.93 4.67 5.36
CA LEU A 234 -3.99 4.23 6.40
C LEU A 234 -2.88 5.25 6.54
N ARG A 235 -2.67 5.79 7.74
CA ARG A 235 -1.59 6.73 8.04
C ARG A 235 -0.65 6.17 9.09
N ALA A 236 0.57 5.84 8.70
CA ALA A 236 1.62 5.39 9.59
C ALA A 236 2.93 6.11 9.25
N VAL A 237 3.25 7.14 10.05
CA VAL A 237 4.43 7.99 9.88
C VAL A 237 5.27 7.83 11.12
N GLY A 238 6.54 7.44 10.96
CA GLY A 238 7.35 7.25 12.15
C GLY A 238 8.06 5.92 12.25
N GLY A 239 7.98 5.02 11.24
CA GLY A 239 8.38 3.61 11.33
C GLY A 239 9.82 3.29 11.78
N THR A 240 10.22 2.04 11.59
CA THR A 240 11.48 1.47 12.09
C THR A 240 12.73 2.29 11.78
N ASN A 241 13.75 2.20 12.64
CA ASN A 241 15.05 2.83 12.39
C ASN A 241 15.62 2.42 11.02
N ALA A 242 16.16 3.40 10.29
CA ALA A 242 16.85 3.12 9.02
C ALA A 242 18.00 2.13 9.25
N GLY A 243 18.22 1.24 8.29
CA GLY A 243 19.21 0.16 8.34
C GLY A 243 18.79 -1.14 9.05
N SER A 244 17.64 -1.17 9.76
CA SER A 244 17.34 -2.27 10.71
C SER A 244 17.20 -3.67 10.08
N HIS A 245 16.65 -3.79 8.86
CA HIS A 245 16.49 -5.08 8.16
C HIS A 245 17.81 -5.78 7.81
N ALA A 246 18.86 -5.00 7.54
CA ALA A 246 20.12 -5.52 7.05
C ALA A 246 21.08 -5.90 8.17
N TRP A 247 20.70 -5.69 9.43
CA TRP A 247 21.48 -6.14 10.59
C TRP A 247 21.14 -7.59 10.93
N VAL A 248 21.52 -8.49 10.01
CA VAL A 248 21.46 -9.95 10.18
C VAL A 248 22.84 -10.54 10.56
N ARG A 249 23.79 -9.67 10.91
CA ARG A 249 25.14 -10.06 11.31
C ARG A 249 25.13 -10.63 12.74
N PRO A 250 26.06 -11.54 13.07
CA PRO A 250 26.14 -12.14 14.41
C PRO A 250 26.52 -11.13 15.51
N GLU A 251 26.99 -9.93 15.16
CA GLU A 251 27.26 -8.87 16.14
C GLU A 251 25.95 -8.19 16.59
N SER A 252 25.87 -7.76 17.85
CA SER A 252 24.74 -6.94 18.32
C SER A 252 24.61 -5.65 17.49
N PRO A 253 23.38 -5.19 17.19
CA PRO A 253 23.19 -3.90 16.52
C PRO A 253 23.84 -2.79 17.37
N PRO A 254 24.40 -1.72 16.77
CA PRO A 254 25.04 -0.67 17.55
C PRO A 254 24.04 -0.03 18.54
N PRO A 255 24.48 0.62 19.64
CA PRO A 255 23.57 1.29 20.57
C PRO A 255 22.56 2.20 19.85
N GLY A 256 21.28 2.13 20.21
CA GLY A 256 20.19 2.85 19.55
C GLY A 256 19.73 2.25 18.20
N HIS A 257 20.19 1.05 17.87
CA HIS A 257 19.78 0.32 16.67
C HIS A 257 19.01 -0.92 17.04
N VAL A 258 18.08 -1.24 16.16
CA VAL A 258 17.17 -2.36 16.33
C VAL A 258 17.45 -3.32 15.18
N ALA A 259 17.69 -4.59 15.49
CA ALA A 259 17.88 -5.63 14.48
C ALA A 259 16.52 -6.11 13.99
N GLY A 260 16.38 -6.34 12.68
CA GLY A 260 15.09 -6.64 12.07
C GLY A 260 14.34 -5.36 11.69
N GLY A 261 13.63 -5.40 10.57
CA GLY A 261 12.80 -4.28 10.14
C GLY A 261 11.35 -4.70 10.07
N VAL A 262 10.48 -3.82 10.55
CA VAL A 262 9.03 -4.03 10.53
C VAL A 262 8.46 -3.32 9.31
N PRO A 263 7.81 -4.03 8.38
CA PRO A 263 7.12 -3.41 7.28
C PRO A 263 5.88 -2.66 7.78
N GLY A 264 5.53 -1.54 7.13
CA GLY A 264 4.33 -0.78 7.44
C GLY A 264 3.05 -1.56 7.15
N ALA A 265 3.08 -2.44 6.15
CA ALA A 265 2.05 -3.44 5.92
C ALA A 265 2.67 -4.71 5.32
N PHE A 266 2.17 -5.87 5.74
CA PHE A 266 2.56 -7.17 5.20
C PHE A 266 1.36 -7.98 4.75
N VAL A 267 1.41 -8.45 3.50
CA VAL A 267 0.43 -9.40 2.95
C VAL A 267 1.17 -10.69 2.62
N GLY A 268 0.95 -11.70 3.48
CA GLY A 268 1.70 -12.96 3.47
C GLY A 268 0.98 -14.12 2.79
N GLU A 269 1.50 -15.31 3.06
CA GLU A 269 1.12 -16.56 2.39
C GLU A 269 -0.34 -16.99 2.66
N SER A 270 -0.89 -16.56 3.80
CA SER A 270 -2.29 -16.82 4.16
C SER A 270 -3.31 -16.07 3.31
N ASN A 271 -2.89 -15.01 2.59
CA ASN A 271 -3.81 -14.24 1.75
C ASN A 271 -4.00 -14.94 0.39
N VAL A 272 -5.23 -15.34 0.09
CA VAL A 272 -5.63 -16.00 -1.15
C VAL A 272 -6.57 -15.11 -1.98
N GLY A 273 -7.30 -14.20 -1.33
CA GLY A 273 -8.23 -13.25 -1.94
C GLY A 273 -7.58 -11.94 -2.38
N VAL A 274 -8.36 -10.86 -2.32
CA VAL A 274 -7.93 -9.52 -2.76
C VAL A 274 -7.71 -8.57 -1.60
N VAL A 275 -6.49 -8.04 -1.46
CA VAL A 275 -6.19 -6.94 -0.54
C VAL A 275 -6.03 -5.64 -1.31
N GLN A 276 -6.74 -4.59 -0.90
CA GLN A 276 -6.72 -3.28 -1.53
C GLN A 276 -6.22 -2.22 -0.54
N PHE A 277 -5.14 -1.52 -0.88
CA PHE A 277 -4.69 -0.33 -0.18
C PHE A 277 -5.06 0.91 -0.98
N VAL A 278 -5.86 1.80 -0.41
CA VAL A 278 -6.35 3.03 -1.06
C VAL A 278 -5.79 4.23 -0.32
N GLU A 279 -4.99 5.03 -1.03
CA GLU A 279 -4.34 6.24 -0.52
C GLU A 279 -3.57 6.04 0.82
N PRO A 280 -2.73 5.00 0.98
CA PRO A 280 -1.94 4.83 2.20
C PRO A 280 -0.84 5.90 2.30
N VAL A 281 -0.47 6.28 3.52
CA VAL A 281 0.65 7.19 3.84
C VAL A 281 1.62 6.46 4.77
N LEU A 282 2.71 5.94 4.20
CA LEU A 282 3.68 5.08 4.90
C LEU A 282 5.10 5.66 4.82
N HIS A 283 5.61 6.15 5.94
CA HIS A 283 6.90 6.84 6.00
C HIS A 283 7.87 6.19 7.00
N GLY A 284 9.07 5.87 6.52
CA GLY A 284 10.18 5.41 7.34
C GLY A 284 10.05 3.97 7.83
N TRP A 285 9.35 3.10 7.11
CA TRP A 285 9.24 1.67 7.43
C TRP A 285 10.35 0.88 6.75
N GLU A 286 10.53 -0.40 7.11
CA GLU A 286 11.43 -1.30 6.39
C GLU A 286 11.02 -1.41 4.92
N ASN A 287 9.92 -2.09 4.65
CA ASN A 287 9.12 -1.87 3.46
C ASN A 287 7.93 -0.99 3.84
N GLY A 288 7.51 -0.10 2.95
CA GLY A 288 6.20 0.54 3.14
C GLY A 288 5.12 -0.53 3.08
N LEU A 289 5.03 -1.23 1.95
CA LEU A 289 4.19 -2.40 1.74
C LEU A 289 5.03 -3.59 1.27
N TYR A 290 4.99 -4.69 2.01
CA TYR A 290 5.60 -5.98 1.66
C TYR A 290 4.52 -7.01 1.35
N ALA A 291 4.30 -7.28 0.06
CA ALA A 291 3.19 -8.07 -0.44
C ALA A 291 3.60 -8.92 -1.66
N SER A 292 4.84 -9.41 -1.67
CA SER A 292 5.35 -10.33 -2.69
C SER A 292 5.27 -11.80 -2.30
N ARG A 293 4.84 -12.12 -1.06
CA ARG A 293 4.78 -13.48 -0.50
C ARG A 293 3.35 -13.97 -0.34
N THR A 294 2.45 -13.58 -1.22
CA THR A 294 1.03 -13.90 -1.10
C THR A 294 0.51 -14.62 -2.34
N PRO A 295 -0.32 -15.69 -2.22
CA PRO A 295 -1.07 -16.32 -3.31
C PRO A 295 -2.15 -15.42 -3.93
N GLY A 296 -2.73 -14.51 -3.16
CA GLY A 296 -3.79 -13.61 -3.60
C GLY A 296 -3.29 -12.38 -4.38
N ALA A 297 -4.23 -11.47 -4.64
CA ALA A 297 -3.99 -10.22 -5.35
C ALA A 297 -3.80 -9.06 -4.37
N VAL A 298 -2.85 -8.17 -4.66
CA VAL A 298 -2.62 -6.95 -3.88
C VAL A 298 -2.67 -5.73 -4.79
N GLN A 299 -3.59 -4.82 -4.48
CA GLN A 299 -3.92 -3.66 -5.30
C GLN A 299 -3.65 -2.38 -4.52
N VAL A 300 -2.68 -1.58 -4.98
CA VAL A 300 -2.37 -0.27 -4.39
C VAL A 300 -2.92 0.81 -5.32
N VAL A 301 -3.83 1.61 -4.78
CA VAL A 301 -4.51 2.71 -5.48
C VAL A 301 -4.10 4.02 -4.82
N GLY A 302 -3.18 4.74 -5.46
CA GLY A 302 -2.65 6.01 -4.98
C GLY A 302 -1.65 5.82 -3.83
N GLY A 303 -1.64 6.77 -2.92
CA GLY A 303 -0.82 6.74 -1.72
C GLY A 303 0.53 7.45 -1.84
N THR A 304 1.13 7.69 -0.68
CA THR A 304 2.40 8.38 -0.50
C THR A 304 3.34 7.54 0.34
N PHE A 305 4.50 7.24 -0.22
CA PHE A 305 5.54 6.45 0.42
C PHE A 305 6.82 7.27 0.49
N VAL A 306 7.34 7.49 1.70
CA VAL A 306 8.50 8.36 1.89
C VAL A 306 9.56 7.63 2.70
N ASN A 307 10.75 7.51 2.12
CA ASN A 307 11.94 7.07 2.84
C ASN A 307 11.78 5.71 3.56
N ASN A 308 11.07 4.76 2.93
CA ASN A 308 11.06 3.38 3.41
C ASN A 308 12.39 2.71 3.06
N ASN A 309 12.95 1.93 3.96
CA ASN A 309 14.38 1.60 4.03
C ASN A 309 14.81 0.34 3.25
N ASN A 310 13.88 -0.35 2.60
CA ASN A 310 14.13 -1.44 1.66
C ASN A 310 13.42 -1.17 0.33
N THR A 311 12.10 -1.25 0.34
CA THR A 311 11.26 -0.90 -0.81
C THR A 311 10.00 -0.18 -0.34
N ALA A 312 9.60 0.90 -1.01
CA ALA A 312 8.33 1.54 -0.67
C ALA A 312 7.13 0.63 -0.96
N VAL A 313 7.09 -0.01 -2.14
CA VAL A 313 6.07 -1.02 -2.49
C VAL A 313 6.72 -2.24 -3.13
N ARG A 314 6.57 -3.42 -2.52
CA ARG A 314 7.07 -4.70 -3.02
C ARG A 314 5.91 -5.66 -3.23
N ILE A 315 5.57 -5.98 -4.48
CA ILE A 315 4.36 -6.76 -4.84
C ILE A 315 4.62 -7.69 -6.02
N SER A 316 3.74 -8.67 -6.27
CA SER A 316 3.70 -9.47 -7.50
C SER A 316 2.36 -10.15 -7.71
N GLY A 317 2.18 -10.77 -8.88
CA GLY A 317 0.95 -11.43 -9.30
C GLY A 317 0.26 -10.70 -10.45
N ALA A 318 -0.36 -11.47 -11.35
CA ALA A 318 -1.02 -10.95 -12.55
C ALA A 318 -2.16 -9.97 -12.24
N GLU A 319 -2.82 -10.15 -11.10
CA GLU A 319 -3.93 -9.33 -10.61
C GLU A 319 -3.47 -8.22 -9.64
N SER A 320 -2.18 -8.22 -9.28
CA SER A 320 -1.59 -7.24 -8.40
C SER A 320 -1.09 -6.02 -9.18
N PHE A 321 -1.30 -4.83 -8.62
CA PHE A 321 -0.85 -3.60 -9.24
C PHE A 321 -0.55 -2.50 -8.22
N CYS A 322 0.29 -1.56 -8.64
CA CYS A 322 0.46 -0.27 -7.97
C CYS A 322 0.18 0.83 -8.99
N ASP A 323 -0.90 1.59 -8.75
CA ASP A 323 -1.42 2.57 -9.68
C ASP A 323 -1.61 3.92 -8.99
N GLY A 324 -0.87 4.95 -9.44
CA GLY A 324 -1.02 6.32 -8.94
C GLY A 324 -0.21 6.67 -7.70
N ALA A 325 0.64 5.78 -7.19
CA ALA A 325 1.43 6.05 -5.99
C ALA A 325 2.52 7.11 -6.23
N THR A 326 2.77 7.92 -5.20
CA THR A 326 3.93 8.82 -5.13
C THR A 326 4.97 8.24 -4.17
N VAL A 327 6.20 8.08 -4.65
CA VAL A 327 7.32 7.55 -3.87
C VAL A 327 8.44 8.58 -3.83
N VAL A 328 8.93 8.91 -2.63
CA VAL A 328 10.05 9.84 -2.42
C VAL A 328 11.15 9.15 -1.62
N LEU A 329 12.34 9.13 -2.20
CA LEU A 329 13.57 8.61 -1.60
C LEU A 329 14.60 9.74 -1.53
N ASP A 330 14.79 10.29 -0.32
CA ASP A 330 15.67 11.42 -0.07
C ASP A 330 16.24 11.34 1.35
N ALA A 331 17.49 10.87 1.46
CA ALA A 331 18.23 10.77 2.71
C ALA A 331 18.50 12.14 3.34
N GLY A 332 18.55 13.22 2.53
CA GLY A 332 18.69 14.57 3.05
C GLY A 332 17.43 15.10 3.75
N ARG A 333 16.29 14.41 3.60
CA ARG A 333 15.04 14.67 4.32
C ARG A 333 14.76 13.65 5.41
N TRP A 334 15.77 12.88 5.81
CA TRP A 334 15.69 12.03 6.99
C TRP A 334 15.89 12.90 8.25
N PRO A 335 15.00 12.86 9.25
CA PRO A 335 15.12 13.74 10.40
C PRO A 335 16.39 13.46 11.22
N ASP A 336 17.20 14.48 11.49
CA ASP A 336 18.45 14.42 12.26
C ASP A 336 18.29 13.88 13.70
N GLY A 337 17.05 13.79 14.20
CA GLY A 337 16.71 13.32 15.55
C GLY A 337 16.16 11.89 15.63
N ARG A 338 16.19 11.10 14.55
CA ARG A 338 15.84 9.67 14.66
C ARG A 338 17.01 8.88 15.25
N PRO A 339 16.77 7.95 16.20
CA PRO A 339 17.83 7.11 16.73
C PRO A 339 18.46 6.25 15.63
N GLY A 340 19.78 6.13 15.67
CA GLY A 340 20.58 5.35 14.72
C GLY A 340 21.64 6.18 14.00
N ARG A 341 22.78 5.56 13.66
CA ARG A 341 23.87 6.19 12.90
C ARG A 341 23.65 6.19 11.39
N PHE A 342 22.60 5.51 10.95
CA PHE A 342 22.39 5.15 9.55
C PHE A 342 21.30 6.00 8.90
N THR A 343 21.53 6.36 7.63
CA THR A 343 20.51 6.97 6.77
C THR A 343 19.86 5.93 5.86
N ILE A 344 18.75 6.30 5.20
CA ILE A 344 18.10 5.40 4.25
C ILE A 344 19.05 5.00 3.12
N GLY A 345 19.05 3.71 2.77
CA GLY A 345 19.89 3.20 1.69
C GLY A 345 21.37 3.02 2.00
N GLU A 346 21.83 3.37 3.20
CA GLU A 346 23.24 3.19 3.58
C GLU A 346 23.67 1.71 3.58
N ILE A 347 22.79 0.79 4.02
CA ILE A 347 23.15 -0.62 4.20
C ILE A 347 22.83 -1.50 2.98
N GLN A 348 21.55 -1.70 2.63
CA GLN A 348 21.15 -2.65 1.56
C GLN A 348 20.72 -1.99 0.24
N GLY A 349 20.70 -0.65 0.21
CA GLY A 349 20.10 0.14 -0.86
C GLY A 349 18.58 0.11 -0.87
N VAL A 350 17.97 1.15 -1.43
CA VAL A 350 16.51 1.34 -1.41
C VAL A 350 15.95 1.38 -2.82
N SER A 351 14.91 0.59 -3.10
CA SER A 351 14.10 0.71 -4.31
C SER A 351 12.79 1.45 -4.05
N GLY A 352 12.24 2.13 -5.06
CA GLY A 352 10.91 2.73 -4.95
C GLY A 352 9.84 1.66 -5.00
N VAL A 353 9.73 0.97 -6.13
CA VAL A 353 8.78 -0.13 -6.33
C VAL A 353 9.50 -1.37 -6.85
N ARG A 354 9.16 -2.55 -6.33
CA ARG A 354 9.75 -3.82 -6.72
C ARG A 354 8.69 -4.85 -7.09
N SER A 355 8.88 -5.49 -8.23
CA SER A 355 8.16 -6.71 -8.61
C SER A 355 9.00 -7.91 -8.26
N GLU A 356 8.51 -8.77 -7.36
CA GLU A 356 9.21 -9.96 -6.88
C GLU A 356 8.21 -11.01 -6.41
N THR A 357 8.45 -12.30 -6.67
CA THR A 357 7.48 -13.36 -6.34
C THR A 357 7.89 -14.23 -5.16
N GLY A 358 9.11 -14.09 -4.66
CA GLY A 358 9.63 -14.98 -3.62
C GLY A 358 9.67 -16.43 -4.12
N PRO A 359 9.30 -17.42 -3.30
CA PRO A 359 9.26 -18.81 -3.74
C PRO A 359 8.08 -19.13 -4.66
N LEU A 360 7.16 -18.17 -4.91
CA LEU A 360 5.94 -18.41 -5.65
C LEU A 360 6.19 -18.34 -7.17
N ASN A 361 5.57 -19.26 -7.90
CA ASN A 361 5.59 -19.25 -9.37
C ASN A 361 4.47 -18.37 -9.93
N LYS A 362 4.76 -17.09 -10.17
CA LYS A 362 3.74 -16.10 -10.57
C LYS A 362 4.25 -15.05 -11.57
N GLU A 363 3.32 -14.42 -12.26
CA GLU A 363 3.59 -13.20 -13.02
C GLU A 363 4.09 -12.04 -12.12
N GLY A 364 4.80 -11.11 -12.74
CA GLY A 364 5.17 -9.84 -12.12
C GLY A 364 3.96 -8.90 -11.97
N ALA A 365 4.14 -7.85 -11.19
CA ALA A 365 3.10 -6.85 -10.96
C ALA A 365 2.96 -5.85 -12.13
N ARG A 366 1.83 -5.13 -12.11
CA ARG A 366 1.57 -4.00 -13.01
C ARG A 366 1.81 -2.68 -12.29
N PHE A 367 2.63 -1.83 -12.86
CA PHE A 367 2.93 -0.49 -12.36
C PHE A 367 2.36 0.56 -13.31
N ARG A 368 1.56 1.48 -12.79
CA ARG A 368 0.85 2.47 -13.59
C ARG A 368 0.85 3.82 -12.92
N ASN A 369 0.92 4.91 -13.69
CA ASN A 369 0.78 6.27 -13.15
C ASN A 369 1.67 6.53 -11.92
N LEU A 370 2.86 5.94 -11.83
CA LEU A 370 3.73 6.13 -10.67
C LEU A 370 4.49 7.45 -10.81
N ASP A 371 4.67 8.18 -9.71
CA ASP A 371 5.65 9.27 -9.59
C ASP A 371 6.70 8.87 -8.55
N VAL A 372 7.86 8.40 -9.02
CA VAL A 372 8.96 7.95 -8.16
C VAL A 372 10.11 8.93 -8.27
N ARG A 373 10.59 9.41 -7.12
CA ARG A 373 11.61 10.46 -7.02
C ARG A 373 12.73 9.99 -6.10
N ALA A 374 13.92 9.75 -6.64
CA ALA A 374 15.13 9.51 -5.89
C ALA A 374 16.06 10.73 -6.02
N ARG A 375 16.35 11.38 -4.89
CA ARG A 375 17.10 12.64 -4.84
C ARG A 375 18.50 12.46 -4.25
N ARG A 376 18.57 11.77 -3.12
CA ARG A 376 19.83 11.52 -2.39
C ARG A 376 19.73 10.19 -1.66
N LEU A 377 20.63 9.26 -1.97
CA LEU A 377 20.75 7.94 -1.37
C LEU A 377 22.20 7.47 -1.52
N ASP A 378 22.71 6.72 -0.55
CA ASP A 378 24.04 6.12 -0.67
C ASP A 378 24.04 4.91 -1.60
N ARG A 379 22.97 4.09 -1.56
CA ARG A 379 22.77 2.96 -2.46
C ARG A 379 21.33 2.91 -2.94
N CYS A 380 21.15 2.74 -4.24
CA CYS A 380 19.86 2.52 -4.87
C CYS A 380 20.04 1.50 -6.01
N PRO A 381 19.49 0.28 -5.90
CA PRO A 381 19.58 -0.71 -6.98
C PRO A 381 18.77 -0.29 -8.22
N GLY A 382 17.77 0.58 -8.03
CA GLY A 382 16.92 1.16 -9.06
C GLY A 382 15.63 1.71 -8.46
N LEU A 383 15.05 2.73 -9.10
CA LEU A 383 13.78 3.31 -8.64
C LEU A 383 12.64 2.30 -8.80
N VAL A 384 12.64 1.58 -9.93
CA VAL A 384 11.74 0.45 -10.20
C VAL A 384 12.58 -0.78 -10.50
N VAL A 385 12.29 -1.88 -9.81
CA VAL A 385 13.03 -3.14 -9.94
C VAL A 385 12.09 -4.27 -10.34
N TYR A 386 12.41 -4.96 -11.43
CA TYR A 386 11.87 -6.28 -11.75
C TYR A 386 12.92 -7.33 -11.37
N ASP A 387 12.70 -8.00 -10.23
CA ASP A 387 13.60 -9.00 -9.68
C ASP A 387 13.63 -10.27 -10.55
N GLY A 388 14.73 -11.04 -10.47
CA GLY A 388 14.93 -12.28 -11.23
C GLY A 388 13.85 -13.35 -10.99
N SER A 389 13.17 -13.31 -9.84
CA SER A 389 12.03 -14.19 -9.56
C SER A 389 10.77 -13.84 -10.34
N ALA A 390 10.55 -12.55 -10.63
CA ALA A 390 9.33 -12.07 -11.26
C ALA A 390 9.24 -12.47 -12.73
N ALA A 391 8.09 -13.02 -13.16
CA ALA A 391 7.77 -13.24 -14.56
C ALA A 391 7.35 -11.93 -15.26
N THR A 392 6.49 -12.03 -16.28
CA THR A 392 5.97 -10.92 -17.08
C THR A 392 5.51 -9.76 -16.21
N GLY A 393 6.01 -8.57 -16.52
CA GLY A 393 5.69 -7.34 -15.83
C GLY A 393 5.22 -6.26 -16.79
N ARG A 394 4.47 -5.29 -16.28
CA ARG A 394 4.02 -4.14 -17.07
C ARG A 394 4.25 -2.84 -16.33
N MET A 395 4.76 -1.84 -17.03
CA MET A 395 4.94 -0.48 -16.53
C MET A 395 4.35 0.49 -17.54
N HIS A 396 3.49 1.40 -17.10
CA HIS A 396 2.76 2.27 -18.01
C HIS A 396 2.57 3.67 -17.43
N ASN A 397 2.90 4.69 -18.21
CA ASN A 397 2.61 6.09 -17.86
C ASN A 397 3.21 6.53 -16.52
N CYS A 398 4.48 6.26 -16.30
CA CYS A 398 5.15 6.60 -15.05
C CYS A 398 6.16 7.72 -15.25
N ARG A 399 6.41 8.47 -14.20
CA ARG A 399 7.48 9.45 -14.10
C ARG A 399 8.50 8.98 -13.07
N LEU A 400 9.75 8.85 -13.52
CA LEU A 400 10.88 8.49 -12.69
C LEU A 400 11.86 9.66 -12.68
N THR A 401 12.02 10.30 -11.52
CA THR A 401 13.03 11.35 -11.31
C THR A 401 14.21 10.75 -10.56
N ASN A 402 15.35 10.60 -11.23
CA ASN A 402 16.55 9.99 -10.70
C ASN A 402 17.72 10.97 -10.68
N ASP A 403 18.17 11.34 -9.48
CA ASP A 403 19.33 12.18 -9.24
C ASP A 403 20.50 11.39 -8.62
N ILE A 404 20.41 10.06 -8.59
CA ILE A 404 21.44 9.18 -8.02
C ILE A 404 22.38 8.71 -9.14
N ASP A 405 23.63 9.17 -9.11
CA ASP A 405 24.65 8.77 -10.08
C ASP A 405 24.90 7.25 -10.06
N GLY A 406 25.16 6.67 -11.24
CA GLY A 406 25.41 5.24 -11.45
C GLY A 406 24.18 4.33 -11.29
N THR A 407 23.07 4.84 -10.73
CA THR A 407 21.85 4.07 -10.52
C THR A 407 20.92 4.14 -11.74
N PRO A 408 20.39 3.00 -12.22
CA PRO A 408 19.36 3.02 -13.25
C PRO A 408 18.00 3.44 -12.68
N ALA A 409 17.18 4.13 -13.48
CA ALA A 409 15.79 4.41 -13.10
C ALA A 409 14.96 3.13 -13.09
N VAL A 410 15.18 2.24 -14.07
CA VAL A 410 14.57 0.91 -14.12
C VAL A 410 15.66 -0.15 -14.18
N ARG A 411 15.59 -1.11 -13.26
CA ARG A 411 16.44 -2.30 -13.24
C ARG A 411 15.60 -3.55 -13.51
N ILE A 412 16.06 -4.40 -14.42
CA ILE A 412 15.44 -5.66 -14.79
C ILE A 412 16.49 -6.75 -14.68
N ASP A 413 16.33 -7.60 -13.68
CA ASP A 413 17.28 -8.68 -13.38
C ASP A 413 17.04 -9.91 -14.26
N GLU A 414 18.09 -10.66 -14.57
CA GLU A 414 18.00 -11.91 -15.32
C GLU A 414 17.14 -12.94 -14.55
N PRO A 415 16.27 -13.72 -15.23
CA PRO A 415 15.45 -14.71 -14.56
C PRO A 415 16.29 -15.69 -13.73
N GLY A 416 15.91 -15.88 -12.47
CA GLY A 416 16.58 -16.80 -11.55
C GLY A 416 17.82 -16.23 -10.87
N THR A 417 18.16 -14.97 -11.13
CA THR A 417 19.12 -14.25 -10.28
C THR A 417 18.47 -13.85 -8.95
N GLY A 418 19.28 -13.83 -7.90
CA GLY A 418 18.81 -13.58 -6.53
C GLY A 418 18.53 -14.86 -5.74
N PRO A 419 17.92 -14.74 -4.55
CA PRO A 419 17.72 -15.87 -3.64
C PRO A 419 16.50 -16.74 -3.99
N HIS A 420 15.75 -16.38 -5.03
CA HIS A 420 14.48 -17.00 -5.36
C HIS A 420 14.47 -17.51 -6.80
N PRO A 421 13.84 -18.67 -7.07
CA PRO A 421 13.77 -19.22 -8.42
C PRO A 421 12.98 -18.28 -9.33
N ALA A 422 13.31 -18.32 -10.62
CA ALA A 422 12.48 -17.69 -11.65
C ALA A 422 11.10 -18.34 -11.68
N SER A 423 10.06 -17.55 -11.94
CA SER A 423 8.80 -18.10 -12.42
C SER A 423 8.99 -18.87 -13.74
N THR A 424 8.20 -19.91 -13.97
CA THR A 424 8.26 -20.71 -15.22
C THR A 424 7.47 -20.08 -16.37
N GLY A 425 6.73 -19.00 -16.12
CA GLY A 425 5.93 -18.30 -17.13
C GLY A 425 6.75 -17.41 -18.07
N PRO A 426 6.09 -16.72 -19.02
CA PRO A 426 6.73 -15.73 -19.87
C PRO A 426 7.41 -14.64 -19.03
N GLN A 427 8.59 -14.19 -19.46
CA GLN A 427 9.49 -13.33 -18.67
C GLN A 427 9.55 -11.86 -19.14
N ALA A 428 8.79 -11.51 -20.19
CA ALA A 428 8.91 -10.23 -20.87
C ALA A 428 8.42 -9.07 -20.00
N ILE A 429 9.18 -7.98 -19.96
CA ILE A 429 8.75 -6.74 -19.32
C ILE A 429 8.30 -5.75 -20.40
N ARG A 430 7.08 -5.24 -20.28
CA ARG A 430 6.54 -4.23 -21.21
C ARG A 430 6.46 -2.88 -20.52
N MET A 431 7.21 -1.91 -21.02
CA MET A 431 7.25 -0.56 -20.49
C MET A 431 6.82 0.41 -21.58
N ASP A 432 5.84 1.26 -21.30
CA ASP A 432 5.41 2.26 -22.26
C ASP A 432 4.99 3.58 -21.62
N ARG A 433 5.20 4.69 -22.33
CA ARG A 433 4.94 6.06 -21.84
C ARG A 433 5.67 6.38 -20.55
N ILE A 434 6.94 6.03 -20.47
CA ILE A 434 7.79 6.29 -19.30
C ILE A 434 8.54 7.60 -19.53
N GLU A 435 8.46 8.50 -18.56
CA GLU A 435 9.35 9.67 -18.47
C GLU A 435 10.45 9.37 -17.46
N ILE A 436 11.70 9.34 -17.91
CA ILE A 436 12.88 9.29 -17.04
C ILE A 436 13.55 10.65 -17.10
N ARG A 437 13.79 11.29 -15.95
CA ARG A 437 14.42 12.60 -15.85
C ARG A 437 15.25 12.70 -14.58
N GLY A 438 15.98 13.80 -14.41
CA GLY A 438 16.78 14.08 -13.22
C GLY A 438 18.20 14.47 -13.59
N SER A 439 19.10 14.45 -12.62
CA SER A 439 20.50 14.83 -12.79
C SER A 439 21.48 13.66 -12.81
N ALA A 440 21.02 12.40 -12.66
CA ALA A 440 21.90 11.24 -12.61
C ALA A 440 22.77 11.07 -13.86
N THR A 441 24.03 10.73 -13.64
CA THR A 441 25.05 10.44 -14.67
C THR A 441 25.75 9.09 -14.39
N GLY A 442 26.62 8.63 -15.30
CA GLY A 442 27.53 7.50 -15.02
C GLY A 442 26.90 6.10 -15.03
N GLY A 443 25.65 5.95 -15.46
CA GLY A 443 24.96 4.65 -15.59
C GLY A 443 23.85 4.66 -16.65
N PRO A 444 23.31 3.49 -17.02
CA PRO A 444 22.18 3.41 -17.95
C PRO A 444 20.90 3.96 -17.30
N ALA A 445 20.02 4.57 -18.09
CA ALA A 445 18.68 4.96 -17.63
C ALA A 445 17.80 3.73 -17.35
N VAL A 446 17.95 2.70 -18.18
CA VAL A 446 17.31 1.39 -18.02
C VAL A 446 18.39 0.31 -18.15
N SER A 447 18.54 -0.48 -17.09
CA SER A 447 19.45 -1.63 -17.05
C SER A 447 18.64 -2.92 -17.10
N GLY A 448 18.69 -3.63 -18.22
CA GLY A 448 18.02 -4.91 -18.40
C GLY A 448 18.97 -6.04 -18.82
N THR A 449 18.39 -7.07 -19.43
CA THR A 449 19.06 -8.32 -19.79
C THR A 449 18.40 -8.97 -21.00
N ASP A 450 19.21 -9.53 -21.89
CA ASP A 450 18.74 -10.26 -23.08
C ASP A 450 18.10 -11.62 -22.72
N ALA A 451 18.31 -12.11 -21.49
CA ALA A 451 17.69 -13.32 -20.97
C ALA A 451 16.16 -13.19 -20.78
N ARG A 452 15.60 -11.98 -20.92
CA ARG A 452 14.15 -11.73 -20.96
C ARG A 452 13.72 -11.31 -22.38
N PRO A 453 13.53 -12.28 -23.29
CA PRO A 453 13.19 -11.96 -24.67
C PRO A 453 11.88 -11.19 -24.75
N ASN A 454 11.78 -10.33 -25.75
CA ASN A 454 10.63 -9.46 -26.00
C ASN A 454 10.39 -8.39 -24.92
N THR A 455 11.38 -8.10 -24.07
CA THR A 455 11.34 -6.94 -23.18
C THR A 455 11.49 -5.65 -24.00
N VAL A 456 10.54 -4.73 -23.84
CA VAL A 456 10.44 -3.52 -24.68
C VAL A 456 10.18 -2.28 -23.83
N LEU A 457 10.91 -1.21 -24.15
CA LEU A 457 10.60 0.17 -23.78
C LEU A 457 10.02 0.89 -25.00
N ALA A 458 8.78 1.37 -24.90
CA ALA A 458 8.09 2.02 -26.01
C ALA A 458 7.56 3.41 -25.66
N ASP A 459 7.45 4.29 -26.65
CA ASP A 459 6.70 5.56 -26.57
C ASP A 459 7.12 6.41 -25.35
N SER A 460 8.42 6.46 -25.08
CA SER A 460 8.99 6.92 -23.81
C SER A 460 10.02 8.03 -24.03
N CYS A 461 10.33 8.77 -22.97
CA CYS A 461 11.32 9.83 -23.00
C CYS A 461 12.37 9.71 -21.89
N VAL A 462 13.64 9.88 -22.25
CA VAL A 462 14.78 9.88 -21.33
C VAL A 462 15.51 11.24 -21.39
N ARG A 463 15.34 12.02 -20.33
CA ARG A 463 15.85 13.40 -20.15
C ARG A 463 17.04 13.48 -19.19
N LEU A 464 17.81 12.40 -19.04
CA LEU A 464 19.03 12.43 -18.24
C LEU A 464 20.16 13.11 -19.03
N PRO A 465 21.12 13.80 -18.36
CA PRO A 465 22.27 14.40 -19.02
C PRO A 465 23.05 13.38 -19.84
N GLY A 466 23.30 13.70 -21.12
CA GLY A 466 24.06 12.82 -22.03
C GLY A 466 23.35 11.52 -22.44
N ALA A 467 22.05 11.39 -22.13
CA ALA A 467 21.30 10.18 -22.50
C ALA A 467 21.19 10.01 -24.02
N GLY A 468 21.31 8.76 -24.46
CA GLY A 468 21.11 8.33 -25.84
C GLY A 468 20.74 6.85 -25.91
N PRO A 469 20.71 6.24 -27.11
CA PRO A 469 20.38 4.82 -27.26
C PRO A 469 21.21 3.88 -26.38
N ALA A 470 22.49 4.19 -26.17
CA ALA A 470 23.38 3.42 -25.29
C ALA A 470 22.99 3.47 -23.80
N SER A 471 22.12 4.39 -23.39
CA SER A 471 21.58 4.47 -22.02
C SER A 471 20.50 3.44 -21.74
N ILE A 472 20.09 2.65 -22.74
CA ILE A 472 19.13 1.55 -22.60
C ILE A 472 19.89 0.25 -22.88
N VAL A 473 20.03 -0.60 -21.87
CA VAL A 473 20.83 -1.84 -21.96
C VAL A 473 19.92 -3.06 -21.81
N GLY A 474 20.08 -4.07 -22.66
CA GLY A 474 19.35 -5.34 -22.58
C GLY A 474 17.83 -5.21 -22.73
N VAL A 475 17.36 -4.16 -23.40
CA VAL A 475 15.94 -3.86 -23.64
C VAL A 475 15.77 -3.33 -25.06
N THR A 476 14.79 -3.85 -25.79
CA THR A 476 14.46 -3.31 -27.12
C THR A 476 13.72 -1.98 -27.00
N THR A 477 14.09 -0.97 -27.79
CA THR A 477 13.44 0.34 -27.80
C THR A 477 12.53 0.50 -29.03
N ARG A 478 11.38 1.16 -28.85
CA ARG A 478 10.50 1.58 -29.96
C ARG A 478 9.91 2.95 -29.68
N ASN A 479 10.16 3.95 -30.52
CA ASN A 479 9.65 5.30 -30.30
C ASN A 479 10.13 5.91 -28.96
N VAL A 480 11.45 5.86 -28.74
CA VAL A 480 12.07 6.40 -27.52
C VAL A 480 12.88 7.65 -27.84
N GLY A 481 12.46 8.77 -27.24
CA GLY A 481 13.14 10.06 -27.35
C GLY A 481 14.21 10.26 -26.29
N TYR A 482 15.31 10.92 -26.65
CA TYR A 482 16.37 11.30 -25.71
C TYR A 482 16.61 12.82 -25.71
N GLY A 483 17.27 13.29 -24.65
CA GLY A 483 17.60 14.71 -24.44
C GLY A 483 16.44 15.50 -23.83
N ALA A 484 16.65 16.80 -23.59
CA ALA A 484 15.69 17.66 -22.90
C ALA A 484 14.30 17.65 -23.55
N ASP A 485 14.26 17.64 -24.89
CA ASP A 485 13.04 17.72 -25.68
C ASP A 485 12.50 16.36 -26.15
N CYS A 486 13.14 15.24 -25.79
CA CYS A 486 12.76 13.90 -26.25
C CYS A 486 12.77 13.71 -27.78
N THR A 487 13.54 14.51 -28.51
CA THR A 487 13.56 14.50 -29.99
C THR A 487 14.76 13.78 -30.57
N ALA A 488 15.80 13.51 -29.77
CA ALA A 488 16.96 12.79 -30.28
C ALA A 488 16.60 11.33 -30.55
N SER A 489 16.87 10.86 -31.77
CA SER A 489 16.77 9.48 -32.30
C SER A 489 15.40 8.95 -32.75
N GLN A 490 14.38 8.85 -31.89
CA GLN A 490 13.06 8.31 -32.24
C GLN A 490 11.99 9.19 -31.57
N GLY A 491 11.59 10.28 -32.24
CA GLY A 491 10.70 11.29 -31.66
C GLY A 491 9.33 10.72 -31.28
N THR A 492 8.84 11.05 -30.09
CA THR A 492 7.56 10.57 -29.55
C THR A 492 6.35 11.27 -30.18
N ASP A 493 5.28 10.53 -30.49
CA ASP A 493 4.03 11.06 -31.09
C ASP A 493 3.14 11.91 -30.12
N GLY A 494 3.70 12.45 -29.03
CA GLY A 494 2.96 13.31 -28.10
C GLY A 494 3.69 13.60 -26.79
N PRO A 495 3.15 14.53 -25.96
CA PRO A 495 3.74 14.87 -24.67
C PRO A 495 3.61 13.70 -23.68
N VAL A 496 4.74 13.10 -23.31
CA VAL A 496 4.83 12.10 -22.24
C VAL A 496 4.86 12.81 -20.88
N GLY A 497 3.90 12.52 -20.01
CA GLY A 497 3.94 12.90 -18.59
C GLY A 497 3.94 14.40 -18.28
N ALA A 498 2.84 15.12 -18.58
CA ALA A 498 2.70 16.50 -18.08
C ALA A 498 2.71 16.57 -16.52
N PRO A 499 3.40 17.52 -15.89
CA PRO A 499 3.57 17.56 -14.43
C PRO A 499 2.30 18.03 -13.69
N PRO A 500 1.76 17.24 -12.75
CA PRO A 500 1.17 17.81 -11.55
C PRO A 500 2.27 18.38 -10.65
N GLY A 501 1.96 19.48 -9.94
CA GLY A 501 2.89 20.15 -9.03
C GLY A 501 3.51 19.18 -8.01
N THR A 502 4.75 19.42 -7.62
CA THR A 502 5.43 18.67 -6.56
C THR A 502 4.77 19.02 -5.22
N PRO A 503 4.12 18.09 -4.50
CA PRO A 503 3.65 18.38 -3.15
C PRO A 503 4.84 18.67 -2.23
N GLU A 504 4.72 19.70 -1.40
CA GLU A 504 5.68 20.05 -0.36
C GLU A 504 5.65 18.99 0.74
N VAL A 505 6.73 18.22 0.91
CA VAL A 505 6.87 17.30 2.05
C VAL A 505 7.25 18.14 3.27
N ARG A 506 6.29 18.40 4.15
CA ARG A 506 6.53 19.07 5.43
C ARG A 506 6.98 18.05 6.48
N ASP A 507 7.92 18.44 7.33
CA ASP A 507 8.27 17.68 8.53
C ASP A 507 7.07 17.69 9.49
N LEU A 508 6.40 16.55 9.61
CA LEU A 508 5.23 16.35 10.49
C LEU A 508 5.58 15.43 11.67
N THR A 509 6.86 15.28 12.00
CA THR A 509 7.24 14.56 13.22
C THR A 509 6.76 15.34 14.45
N VAL A 510 5.83 14.73 15.21
CA VAL A 510 5.47 15.22 16.53
C VAL A 510 6.67 14.92 17.42
N ARG A 511 7.49 15.95 17.69
CA ARG A 511 8.52 15.86 18.72
C ARG A 511 7.81 15.52 20.05
N PRO A 512 8.24 14.49 20.79
CA PRO A 512 7.76 14.32 22.15
C PRO A 512 8.07 15.61 22.94
N PRO A 513 7.21 16.03 23.89
CA PRO A 513 7.58 17.11 24.79
C PRO A 513 8.92 16.75 25.44
N SER A 514 9.89 17.65 25.32
CA SER A 514 11.13 17.55 26.09
C SER A 514 10.73 17.41 27.55
N PRO A 515 11.29 16.46 28.31
CA PRO A 515 11.21 16.55 29.76
C PRO A 515 11.82 17.90 30.13
N ASP A 516 11.06 18.73 30.85
CA ASP A 516 11.58 19.99 31.39
C ASP A 516 12.83 19.68 32.22
N PRO A 517 13.89 20.49 32.12
CA PRO A 517 15.06 20.34 32.97
C PRO A 517 14.70 20.85 34.36
N GLY A 518 14.10 19.99 35.17
CA GLY A 518 13.59 20.40 36.47
C GLY A 518 13.19 19.24 37.37
N LEU A 519 14.18 18.51 37.90
CA LEU A 519 14.34 18.22 39.32
C LEU A 519 15.46 17.20 39.51
N SER A 520 16.65 17.75 39.77
CA SER A 520 17.79 17.06 40.36
C SER A 520 17.43 16.61 41.78
N GLY A 521 17.36 15.29 42.02
CA GLY A 521 17.43 14.74 43.37
C GLY A 521 16.55 13.53 43.62
N LEU A 522 17.01 12.34 43.21
CA LEU A 522 16.89 11.07 43.94
C LEU A 522 17.50 9.95 43.08
N GLY A 523 18.84 9.93 43.06
CA GLY A 523 19.58 8.72 42.75
C GLY A 523 19.80 7.93 44.04
N LEU A 524 19.19 6.75 44.16
CA LEU A 524 19.73 5.52 44.75
C LEU A 524 18.57 4.51 44.89
N LEU A 525 18.88 3.22 44.67
CA LEU A 525 18.03 2.02 44.82
C LEU A 525 17.21 1.58 43.59
N VAL A 526 17.88 1.07 42.55
CA VAL A 526 17.53 -0.24 41.93
C VAL A 526 18.81 -0.85 41.34
N ALA A 527 19.65 -1.43 42.19
CA ALA A 527 20.80 -2.23 41.78
C ALA A 527 20.90 -3.48 42.67
N ALA A 528 19.90 -4.36 42.60
CA ALA A 528 19.94 -5.68 43.27
C ALA A 528 18.93 -6.71 42.71
N GLY A 529 18.40 -6.54 41.48
CA GLY A 529 17.31 -7.37 40.96
C GLY A 529 17.56 -8.08 39.63
N ALA A 530 18.80 -8.17 39.15
CA ALA A 530 19.10 -8.64 37.79
C ALA A 530 20.00 -9.88 37.69
N LEU A 531 20.11 -10.69 38.76
CA LEU A 531 21.04 -11.83 38.80
C LEU A 531 20.41 -13.20 39.11
N VAL A 532 19.10 -13.37 38.89
CA VAL A 532 18.43 -14.70 39.02
C VAL A 532 17.67 -15.15 37.77
N SER A 533 17.51 -14.30 36.74
CA SER A 533 16.66 -14.64 35.58
C SER A 533 17.38 -15.25 34.38
N PHE A 534 18.68 -15.54 34.48
CA PHE A 534 19.48 -16.06 33.34
C PHE A 534 19.60 -17.60 33.27
N GLY A 535 18.74 -18.33 34.00
CA GLY A 535 18.84 -19.79 34.15
C GLY A 535 17.72 -20.64 33.53
N THR A 536 16.74 -20.07 32.81
CA THR A 536 15.59 -20.86 32.32
C THR A 536 15.18 -20.63 30.86
N ALA A 537 15.97 -19.91 30.05
CA ALA A 537 15.61 -19.58 28.67
C ALA A 537 16.19 -20.52 27.58
N THR A 538 16.72 -21.69 27.94
CA THR A 538 17.29 -22.66 26.97
C THR A 538 16.62 -24.04 26.97
N LEU A 539 15.34 -24.13 27.35
CA LEU A 539 14.61 -25.40 27.30
C LEU A 539 13.74 -25.52 26.03
N VAL A 540 13.97 -26.64 25.34
CA VAL A 540 13.40 -27.07 24.05
C VAL A 540 11.86 -27.07 24.07
N PRO A 541 11.19 -26.71 22.95
CA PRO A 541 9.72 -26.65 22.81
C PRO A 541 8.94 -27.92 23.22
N ALA A 542 9.59 -29.08 23.28
CA ALA A 542 8.95 -30.37 23.57
C ALA A 542 8.44 -30.55 25.03
N LEU A 543 8.77 -29.65 25.97
CA LEU A 543 8.27 -29.74 27.35
C LEU A 543 6.97 -28.95 27.61
N ARG A 544 6.59 -28.01 26.72
CA ARG A 544 5.40 -27.16 26.90
C ARG A 544 4.08 -27.92 26.84
N ASP A 545 4.02 -29.01 26.06
CA ASP A 545 2.81 -29.81 25.87
C ASP A 545 2.53 -30.83 26.98
N ARG A 546 3.50 -31.09 27.87
CA ARG A 546 3.30 -32.02 29.01
C ARG A 546 2.82 -31.36 30.30
N LEU A 547 2.77 -30.02 30.34
CA LEU A 547 2.25 -29.26 31.51
C LEU A 547 0.83 -28.73 31.31
N ARG A 548 0.16 -29.11 30.20
CA ARG A 548 -1.25 -28.77 29.92
C ARG A 548 -2.21 -29.97 30.03
N LYS A 549 -1.80 -31.04 30.72
CA LYS A 549 -2.68 -32.07 31.27
C LYS A 549 -2.39 -32.16 32.76
#